data_AF-K9A224-F1
#
_entry.id   AF-K9A224-F1
#
_cell.length_a   1.000
_cell.length_b   1.000
_cell.length_c   1.000
_cell.angle_alpha   90.00
_cell.angle_beta   90.00
_cell.angle_gamma   90.00
#
_symmetry.space_group_name_H-M   'P 1'
#
loop_
_entity.id
_entity.type
_entity.pdbx_description
1 polymer ?
#
loop_
_entity_poly.entity_id
_entity_poly.type
_entity_poly.pdbx_seq_one_letter_code
_entity_poly.pdbx_strand_id
1 'polypeptide(L)'
;MSIHPDPQINRLNVLGEPLASCCFDPITGYFRNGFCHTAVTDLGQHTVCAQMTSDFLNFSQKIGNDLITPLPEVDFPGLKPGDFWCICVTRWVEAYQAGQAPPIKIHACHQAVLSYVPLDVLMEFAV
;
A
#
# COMPACT_ATOMS: atom_id res chain seq x y z
N MET A 1 9.43 14.44 17.35
CA MET A 1 9.00 15.30 16.24
C MET A 1 9.01 14.44 14.99
N SER A 2 7.87 13.79 14.73
CA SER A 2 7.69 12.93 13.57
C SER A 2 7.97 13.76 12.34
N ILE A 3 9.00 13.40 11.60
CA ILE A 3 9.34 13.98 10.31
C ILE A 3 8.18 13.61 9.40
N HIS A 4 7.13 14.43 9.40
CA HIS A 4 6.19 14.45 8.30
C HIS A 4 7.07 14.76 7.07
N PRO A 5 7.16 13.86 6.08
CA PRO A 5 7.91 14.20 4.87
C PRO A 5 7.34 15.50 4.33
N ASP A 6 8.24 16.38 3.87
CA ASP A 6 7.88 17.67 3.29
C ASP A 6 6.63 17.48 2.43
N PRO A 7 5.52 18.18 2.74
CA PRO A 7 4.28 17.97 2.03
C PRO A 7 4.50 18.13 0.53
N GLN A 8 5.51 18.88 0.05
CA GLN A 8 5.90 19.06 -1.37
C GLN A 8 6.47 17.83 -2.07
N ILE A 9 6.97 16.83 -1.35
CA ILE A 9 7.61 15.64 -1.92
C ILE A 9 6.59 14.48 -1.94
N ASN A 10 6.66 13.61 -2.95
CA ASN A 10 5.83 12.40 -3.05
C ASN A 10 4.32 12.66 -3.16
N ARG A 11 3.96 13.78 -3.80
CA ARG A 11 2.58 14.25 -3.96
C ARG A 11 1.80 13.58 -5.08
N LEU A 12 2.42 12.83 -5.97
CA LEU A 12 1.74 12.37 -7.18
C LEU A 12 1.31 10.91 -7.05
N ASN A 13 0.08 10.64 -7.48
CA ASN A 13 -0.39 9.29 -7.71
C ASN A 13 0.08 8.77 -9.08
N VAL A 14 -0.23 7.51 -9.37
CA VAL A 14 0.09 6.86 -10.66
C VAL A 14 -0.59 7.50 -11.88
N LEU A 15 -1.59 8.36 -11.68
CA LEU A 15 -2.27 9.12 -12.73
C LEU A 15 -1.64 10.51 -12.98
N GLY A 16 -0.62 10.89 -12.20
CA GLY A 16 -0.01 12.22 -12.26
C GLY A 16 -0.82 13.31 -11.54
N GLU A 17 -1.81 12.93 -10.73
CA GLU A 17 -2.63 13.84 -9.93
C GLU A 17 -2.16 13.88 -8.47
N PRO A 18 -2.62 14.83 -7.65
CA PRO A 18 -2.36 14.81 -6.21
C PRO A 18 -2.75 13.48 -5.54
N LEU A 19 -1.90 12.97 -4.66
CA LEU A 19 -2.04 11.71 -3.96
C LEU A 19 -3.20 11.79 -2.96
N ALA A 20 -4.21 10.97 -3.17
CA ALA A 20 -5.32 10.83 -2.23
C ALA A 20 -4.89 10.05 -0.98
N SER A 21 -5.61 10.23 0.12
CA SER A 21 -5.41 9.40 1.30
C SER A 21 -5.81 7.95 1.02
N CYS A 22 -5.03 7.02 1.58
CA CYS A 22 -5.34 5.60 1.53
C CYS A 22 -6.37 5.25 2.61
N CYS A 23 -6.00 5.37 3.90
CA CYS A 23 -6.89 5.08 5.03
C CYS A 23 -6.43 5.79 6.32
N PHE A 24 -7.38 6.18 7.17
CA PHE A 24 -7.10 6.75 8.50
C PHE A 24 -7.60 5.86 9.66
N ASP A 25 -8.41 4.85 9.37
CA ASP A 25 -8.92 3.90 10.35
C ASP A 25 -9.10 2.51 9.69
N PRO A 26 -8.09 1.61 9.79
CA PRO A 26 -6.85 1.79 10.53
C PRO A 26 -5.87 2.78 9.86
N ILE A 27 -5.11 3.53 10.66
CA ILE A 27 -4.13 4.49 10.11
C ILE A 27 -2.97 3.77 9.42
N THR A 28 -2.78 4.04 8.13
CA THR A 28 -1.80 3.34 7.30
C THR A 28 -0.63 4.24 6.88
N GLY A 29 0.23 3.71 5.99
CA GLY A 29 1.40 4.37 5.45
C GLY A 29 2.64 4.10 6.29
N TYR A 30 3.81 4.12 5.63
CA TYR A 30 5.12 3.99 6.28
C TYR A 30 5.29 5.01 7.41
N PHE A 31 4.82 6.24 7.20
CA PHE A 31 4.85 7.33 8.18
C PHE A 31 3.66 7.37 9.14
N ARG A 32 2.72 6.43 9.04
CA ARG A 32 1.45 6.42 9.81
C ARG A 32 0.69 7.75 9.72
N ASN A 33 0.55 8.27 8.50
CA ASN A 33 -0.17 9.52 8.22
C ASN A 33 -1.37 9.32 7.28
N GLY A 34 -1.70 8.07 6.96
CA GLY A 34 -2.83 7.69 6.11
C GLY A 34 -2.59 7.81 4.60
N PHE A 35 -1.38 8.15 4.16
CA PHE A 35 -1.00 8.21 2.75
C PHE A 35 0.09 7.17 2.45
N CYS A 36 0.13 6.69 1.20
CA CYS A 36 1.20 5.80 0.73
C CYS A 36 2.46 6.60 0.31
N HIS A 37 2.83 7.58 1.13
CA HIS A 37 4.10 8.28 1.01
C HIS A 37 5.24 7.32 1.36
N THR A 38 6.35 7.47 0.65
CA THR A 38 7.57 6.68 0.85
C THR A 38 8.77 7.59 1.06
N ALA A 39 9.95 7.01 1.32
CA ALA A 39 11.23 7.71 1.37
C ALA A 39 12.36 6.73 1.04
N VAL A 40 13.57 7.24 0.88
CA VAL A 40 14.76 6.41 0.65
C VAL A 40 15.02 5.39 1.77
N THR A 41 14.50 5.62 2.98
CA THR A 41 14.58 4.70 4.12
C THR A 41 13.48 3.64 4.13
N ASP A 42 12.43 3.81 3.33
CA ASP A 42 11.35 2.83 3.17
C ASP A 42 11.77 1.79 2.12
N LEU A 43 12.62 0.86 2.55
CA LEU A 43 13.15 -0.21 1.70
C LEU A 43 12.05 -1.10 1.11
N GLY A 44 10.90 -1.20 1.79
CA GLY A 44 9.73 -1.95 1.32
C GLY A 44 8.93 -1.21 0.24
N GLN A 45 9.09 0.11 0.13
CA GLN A 45 8.31 0.99 -0.74
C GLN A 45 6.81 0.74 -0.58
N HIS A 46 6.25 1.17 0.55
CA HIS A 46 4.83 1.06 0.89
C HIS A 46 3.97 2.04 0.08
N THR A 47 3.95 1.85 -1.23
CA THR A 47 3.46 2.81 -2.24
C THR A 47 2.14 2.40 -2.89
N VAL A 48 1.64 1.18 -2.64
CA VAL A 48 0.38 0.67 -3.19
C VAL A 48 -0.71 0.71 -2.13
N CYS A 49 -1.77 1.49 -2.35
CA CYS A 49 -2.96 1.46 -1.50
C CYS A 49 -3.88 0.32 -1.94
N ALA A 50 -3.81 -0.81 -1.24
CA ALA A 50 -4.58 -2.01 -1.56
C ALA A 50 -5.79 -2.14 -0.62
N GLN A 51 -6.91 -2.63 -1.18
CA GLN A 51 -8.05 -3.10 -0.40
C GLN A 51 -7.83 -4.56 -0.04
N MET A 52 -7.68 -4.87 1.24
CA MET A 52 -7.39 -6.22 1.70
C MET A 52 -8.53 -7.17 1.31
N THR A 53 -8.16 -8.33 0.78
CA THR A 53 -9.08 -9.45 0.50
C THR A 53 -8.65 -10.65 1.33
N SER A 54 -9.57 -11.57 1.61
CA SER A 54 -9.23 -12.82 2.29
C SER A 54 -8.15 -13.60 1.54
N ASP A 55 -8.23 -13.63 0.21
CA ASP A 55 -7.29 -14.36 -0.63
C ASP A 55 -5.90 -13.74 -0.60
N PHE A 56 -5.81 -12.40 -0.69
CA PHE A 56 -4.53 -11.69 -0.57
C PHE A 56 -3.92 -11.87 0.81
N LEU A 57 -4.69 -11.71 1.89
CA LEU A 57 -4.18 -11.84 3.26
C LEU A 57 -3.63 -13.26 3.52
N ASN A 58 -4.37 -14.29 3.09
CA ASN A 58 -3.93 -15.69 3.19
C ASN A 58 -2.69 -15.96 2.33
N PHE A 59 -2.63 -15.42 1.12
CA PHE A 59 -1.45 -15.52 0.26
C PHE A 59 -0.24 -14.84 0.90
N SER A 60 -0.40 -13.60 1.37
CA SER A 60 0.64 -12.78 1.99
C SER A 60 1.26 -13.50 3.18
N GLN A 61 0.42 -14.04 4.07
CA GLN A 61 0.89 -14.79 5.24
C GLN A 61 1.71 -16.03 4.83
N LYS A 62 1.24 -16.80 3.83
CA LYS A 62 1.93 -18.00 3.34
C LYS A 62 3.32 -17.71 2.77
N ILE A 63 3.52 -16.53 2.20
CA ILE A 63 4.82 -16.10 1.65
C ILE A 63 5.67 -15.29 2.64
N GLY A 64 5.31 -15.32 3.93
CA GLY A 64 6.08 -14.71 5.01
C GLY A 64 5.83 -13.21 5.21
N ASN A 65 4.68 -12.70 4.76
CA ASN A 65 4.21 -11.34 5.02
C ASN A 65 2.88 -11.38 5.80
N ASP A 66 2.97 -11.60 7.11
CA ASP A 66 1.78 -11.65 7.97
C ASP A 66 1.21 -10.24 8.20
N LEU A 67 0.07 -9.96 7.55
CA LEU A 67 -0.71 -8.74 7.73
C LEU A 67 -1.97 -8.96 8.58
N ILE A 68 -2.17 -10.16 9.11
CA ILE A 68 -3.37 -10.55 9.87
C ILE A 68 -3.10 -10.43 11.37
N THR A 69 -1.94 -10.92 11.82
CA THR A 69 -1.59 -10.93 13.24
C THR A 69 -1.28 -9.52 13.75
N PRO A 70 -2.00 -9.01 14.77
CA PRO A 70 -1.70 -7.71 15.36
C PRO A 70 -0.31 -7.68 16.00
N LEU A 71 0.41 -6.55 15.85
CA LEU A 71 1.69 -6.29 16.49
C LEU A 71 1.61 -4.95 17.28
N PRO A 72 1.14 -4.98 18.54
CA PRO A 72 0.95 -3.78 19.35
C PRO A 72 2.22 -2.96 19.57
N GLU A 73 3.39 -3.60 19.58
CA GLU A 73 4.69 -2.95 19.78
C GLU A 73 5.07 -1.96 18.67
N VAL A 74 4.44 -2.05 17.50
CA VAL A 74 4.66 -1.17 16.34
C VAL A 74 3.37 -0.53 15.83
N ASP A 75 2.35 -0.45 16.69
CA ASP A 75 1.03 0.10 16.38
C ASP A 75 0.43 -0.49 15.09
N PHE A 76 0.53 -1.82 14.92
CA PHE A 76 -0.08 -2.54 13.82
C PHE A 76 -1.31 -3.33 14.33
N PRO A 77 -2.53 -2.98 13.91
CA PRO A 77 -3.75 -3.57 14.46
C PRO A 77 -4.07 -4.98 13.95
N GLY A 78 -3.36 -5.47 12.93
CA GLY A 78 -3.80 -6.60 12.13
C GLY A 78 -4.93 -6.19 11.18
N LEU A 79 -4.91 -6.70 9.96
CA LEU A 79 -5.85 -6.30 8.90
C LEU A 79 -6.90 -7.37 8.65
N LYS A 80 -8.07 -6.91 8.22
CA LYS A 80 -9.20 -7.75 7.80
C LYS A 80 -9.63 -7.41 6.37
N PRO A 81 -10.38 -8.30 5.70
CA PRO A 81 -10.95 -8.00 4.40
C PRO A 81 -11.76 -6.69 4.41
N GLY A 82 -11.56 -5.86 3.39
CA GLY A 82 -12.18 -4.54 3.26
C GLY A 82 -11.33 -3.38 3.75
N ASP A 83 -10.35 -3.61 4.61
CA ASP A 83 -9.43 -2.55 5.07
C ASP A 83 -8.58 -2.04 3.90
N PHE A 84 -8.27 -0.74 3.91
CA PHE A 84 -7.29 -0.16 2.99
C PHE A 84 -5.94 -0.03 3.69
N TRP A 85 -4.88 -0.49 3.03
CA TRP A 85 -3.53 -0.43 3.59
C TRP A 85 -2.48 -0.18 2.52
N CYS A 86 -1.48 0.65 2.86
CA CYS A 86 -0.30 0.85 2.04
C CYS A 86 0.63 -0.36 2.20
N ILE A 87 0.74 -1.17 1.16
CA ILE A 87 1.62 -2.35 1.13
C ILE A 87 2.84 -2.08 0.25
N CYS A 88 3.91 -2.85 0.50
CA CYS A 88 5.10 -2.88 -0.35
C CYS A 88 4.72 -3.19 -1.80
N VAL A 89 5.22 -2.40 -2.75
CA VAL A 89 4.97 -2.62 -4.18
C VAL A 89 5.38 -4.03 -4.63
N THR A 90 6.50 -4.55 -4.11
CA THR A 90 6.98 -5.89 -4.43
C THR A 90 6.03 -6.99 -3.95
N ARG A 91 5.36 -6.81 -2.80
CA ARG A 91 4.36 -7.74 -2.28
C ARG A 91 3.08 -7.74 -3.13
N TRP A 92 2.70 -6.58 -3.67
CA TRP A 92 1.59 -6.53 -4.63
C TRP A 92 1.96 -7.22 -5.95
N VAL A 93 3.18 -7.03 -6.45
CA VAL A 93 3.68 -7.71 -7.67
C VAL A 93 3.72 -9.22 -7.50
N GLU A 94 4.23 -9.72 -6.35
CA GLU A 94 4.21 -11.15 -6.03
C GLU A 94 2.78 -11.72 -6.04
N ALA A 95 1.83 -10.98 -5.46
CA ALA A 95 0.42 -11.37 -5.47
C ALA A 95 -0.18 -11.33 -6.88
N TYR A 96 0.15 -10.32 -7.70
CA TYR A 96 -0.29 -10.23 -9.09
C TYR A 96 0.19 -11.44 -9.92
N GLN A 97 1.47 -11.79 -9.81
CA GLN A 97 2.05 -12.95 -10.49
C GLN A 97 1.42 -14.27 -10.03
N ALA A 98 0.95 -14.35 -8.79
CA ALA A 98 0.26 -15.50 -8.24
C ALA A 98 -1.26 -15.52 -8.53
N GLY A 99 -1.81 -14.50 -9.20
CA GLY A 99 -3.25 -14.36 -9.43
C GLY A 99 -4.05 -14.04 -8.17
N GLN A 100 -3.41 -13.46 -7.15
CA GLN A 100 -3.97 -13.15 -5.83
C GLN A 100 -3.86 -11.65 -5.48
N ALA A 101 -3.61 -10.79 -6.47
CA ALA A 101 -3.48 -9.36 -6.24
C ALA A 101 -4.81 -8.77 -5.72
N PRO A 102 -4.76 -7.96 -4.65
CA PRO A 102 -5.94 -7.26 -4.16
C PRO A 102 -6.28 -6.07 -5.07
N PRO A 103 -7.56 -5.63 -5.07
CA PRO A 103 -7.95 -4.36 -5.68
C PRO A 103 -7.19 -3.19 -5.06
N ILE A 104 -7.04 -2.10 -5.80
CA ILE A 104 -6.27 -0.93 -5.39
C ILE A 104 -7.08 0.36 -5.50
N LYS A 105 -6.91 1.26 -4.54
CA LYS A 105 -7.42 2.63 -4.64
C LYS A 105 -6.44 3.45 -5.47
N ILE A 106 -6.67 3.53 -6.77
CA ILE A 106 -5.67 4.01 -7.72
C ILE A 106 -5.21 5.45 -7.47
N HIS A 107 -6.13 6.33 -7.06
CA HIS A 107 -5.80 7.73 -6.72
C HIS A 107 -4.91 7.86 -5.47
N ALA A 108 -4.79 6.79 -4.66
CA ALA A 108 -3.95 6.72 -3.46
C ALA A 108 -2.69 5.85 -3.66
N CYS A 109 -2.44 5.35 -4.87
CA CYS A 109 -1.21 4.65 -5.22
C CYS A 109 -0.15 5.65 -5.68
N HIS A 110 1.02 5.64 -5.05
CA HIS A 110 2.08 6.61 -5.32
C HIS A 110 2.71 6.40 -6.70
N GLN A 111 3.14 7.48 -7.37
CA GLN A 111 3.67 7.43 -8.74
C GLN A 111 4.85 6.45 -8.92
N ALA A 112 5.67 6.25 -7.89
CA ALA A 112 6.80 5.32 -7.92
C ALA A 112 6.41 3.86 -8.23
N VAL A 113 5.13 3.47 -8.03
CA VAL A 113 4.63 2.15 -8.42
C VAL A 113 4.83 1.90 -9.92
N LEU A 114 4.81 2.95 -10.76
CA LEU A 114 5.00 2.84 -12.22
C LEU A 114 6.38 2.33 -12.63
N SER A 115 7.38 2.35 -11.73
CA SER A 115 8.68 1.72 -11.97
C SER A 115 8.64 0.18 -11.85
N TYR A 116 7.55 -0.37 -11.31
CA TYR A 116 7.37 -1.80 -11.06
C TYR A 116 6.21 -2.39 -11.87
N VAL A 117 5.11 -1.63 -12.01
CA VAL A 117 3.87 -2.10 -12.62
C VAL A 117 3.39 -1.06 -13.64
N PRO A 118 3.16 -1.46 -14.90
CA PRO A 118 2.54 -0.60 -15.90
C PRO A 118 1.17 -0.06 -15.47
N LEU A 119 0.81 1.16 -15.91
CA LEU A 119 -0.44 1.81 -15.51
C LEU A 119 -1.67 1.03 -15.95
N ASP A 120 -1.66 0.45 -17.16
CA ASP A 120 -2.75 -0.38 -17.68
C ASP A 120 -3.05 -1.58 -16.78
N VAL A 121 -2.02 -2.27 -16.29
CA VAL A 121 -2.18 -3.35 -15.30
C VAL A 121 -2.79 -2.83 -14.00
N LEU A 122 -2.33 -1.68 -13.49
CA LEU A 122 -2.92 -1.09 -12.27
C LEU A 122 -4.40 -0.72 -12.45
N MET A 123 -4.77 -0.23 -13.63
CA MET A 123 -6.16 0.14 -13.96
C MET A 123 -7.11 -1.06 -13.91
N GLU A 124 -6.65 -2.27 -14.22
CA GLU A 124 -7.47 -3.49 -14.13
C GLU A 124 -7.90 -3.83 -12.69
N PHE A 125 -7.17 -3.33 -11.69
CA PHE A 125 -7.43 -3.57 -10.27
C PHE A 125 -8.03 -2.36 -9.54
N ALA A 126 -8.27 -1.25 -10.25
CA ALA A 126 -8.72 -0.01 -9.64
C ALA A 126 -10.14 -0.10 -9.08
N VAL A 127 -10.35 0.45 -7.87
CA VAL A 127 -11.66 0.62 -7.20
C VAL A 127 -11.90 2.07 -6.75
#